data_AF-A0A835T038-F1
#
_entry.id   AF-A0A835T038-F1
#
_cell.length_a   1.000
_cell.length_b   1.000
_cell.length_c   1.000
_cell.angle_alpha   90.00
_cell.angle_beta   90.00
_cell.angle_gamma   90.00
#
_symmetry.space_group_name_H-M   'P 1'
#
loop_
_entity.id
_entity.type
_entity.pdbx_description
1 polymer ?
#
loop_
_entity_poly.entity_id
_entity_poly.type
_entity_poly.pdbx_seq_one_letter_code
_entity_poly.pdbx_strand_id
1 'polypeptide(L)'
;MRAVLQLLLVLAVLLLSAAAVYAAPAATTDSKSPSPKPSPKPSPKPSPKPSPKRPSPKPKSPKKSPKPKKFPPPPAFIRAKNGIRLVDGSGPRGRLEVSSTDGWLTDYVDGAVAWRPLCASGFFDDSTAQTMCEMLDYKYGRLYYTAQVAYPKSYNQSEYASEDPLDYLSCYSNSPPIDDQSGGRRMLRTGSVASSGGAAAAGEAAEVQQQDPAVGAHRELRGHRHGRSLASPLRGNVNTPPESPYSCNFRLGDCTYDGPLVGIECSMTEFPPAPPPPPSPPSTPSAPPPKSGKIRLIGGSYRTSDVEPNLCNNGTINWPDCQQYGRVEVQVPDSNGNLIWAPLCPAFDGDESFVADVVCKQAFDWPDKPKPSFYVSGNPFVPGWAIPTSPVTKPSNFNPAKYTGWASIVGGDVTTALALQDLDLQVTTGRCESGYMFSVYCQIAV
;
A
#
# COMPACT_ATOMS: atom_id res chain seq x y z
N MET A 1 16.34 -32.93 49.50
CA MET A 1 17.68 -32.93 48.87
C MET A 1 17.66 -33.22 47.36
N ARG A 2 17.02 -34.29 46.86
CA ARG A 2 17.00 -34.61 45.40
C ARG A 2 16.43 -33.50 44.50
N ALA A 3 15.36 -32.82 44.92
CA ALA A 3 14.75 -31.73 44.14
C ALA A 3 15.66 -30.49 44.03
N VAL A 4 16.42 -30.17 45.08
CA VAL A 4 17.37 -29.05 45.08
C VAL A 4 18.57 -29.34 44.17
N LEU A 5 19.03 -30.60 44.16
CA LEU A 5 20.13 -31.03 43.29
C LEU A 5 19.73 -30.99 41.80
N GLN A 6 18.49 -31.36 41.46
CA GLN A 6 18.01 -31.25 40.07
C GLN A 6 17.85 -29.80 39.62
N LEU A 7 17.35 -28.91 40.49
CA LEU A 7 17.23 -27.49 40.17
C LEU A 7 18.60 -26.84 39.92
N LEU A 8 19.61 -27.18 40.74
CA LEU A 8 20.98 -26.69 40.56
C LEU A 8 21.64 -27.21 39.27
N LEU A 9 21.36 -28.46 38.88
CA LEU A 9 21.84 -29.02 37.61
C LEU A 9 21.22 -28.32 36.40
N VAL A 10 19.92 -28.03 36.42
CA VAL A 10 19.25 -27.29 35.34
C VAL A 10 19.78 -25.86 35.26
N LEU A 11 19.99 -25.19 36.40
CA LEU A 11 20.56 -23.84 36.43
C LEU A 11 22.00 -23.81 35.90
N ALA A 12 22.82 -24.81 36.23
CA ALA A 12 24.19 -24.92 35.72
C ALA A 12 24.22 -25.13 34.20
N VAL A 13 23.33 -25.97 33.65
CA VAL A 13 23.23 -26.17 32.19
C VAL A 13 22.79 -24.90 31.47
N LEU A 14 21.85 -24.13 32.04
CA LEU A 14 21.41 -22.84 31.50
C LEU A 14 22.49 -21.76 31.56
N LEU A 15 23.34 -21.77 32.59
CA LEU A 15 24.46 -20.81 32.70
C LEU A 15 25.61 -21.17 31.75
N LEU A 16 25.86 -22.45 31.48
CA LEU A 16 26.88 -22.86 30.49
C LEU A 16 26.47 -22.56 29.04
N SER A 17 25.18 -22.60 28.70
CA SER A 17 24.74 -22.29 27.33
C SER A 17 24.77 -20.79 27.01
N ALA A 18 24.65 -19.91 28.01
CA ALA A 18 24.76 -18.46 27.81
C ALA A 18 26.20 -17.99 27.54
N ALA A 19 27.22 -18.72 27.98
CA ALA A 19 28.62 -18.35 27.80
C ALA A 19 29.17 -18.67 26.38
N ALA A 20 28.51 -19.55 25.62
CA ALA A 20 28.99 -19.97 24.30
C ALA A 20 28.68 -18.97 23.17
N VAL A 21 27.88 -17.92 23.42
CA VAL A 21 27.44 -16.95 22.40
C VAL A 21 28.39 -15.74 22.28
N TYR A 22 29.39 -15.59 23.16
CA TYR A 22 30.32 -14.45 23.19
C TYR A 22 31.78 -14.78 22.82
N ALA A 23 32.03 -15.82 22.02
CA ALA A 23 33.35 -16.07 21.45
C ALA A 23 33.40 -15.64 19.98
N ALA A 24 33.60 -14.34 19.74
CA ALA A 24 33.99 -13.84 18.42
C ALA A 24 35.47 -14.20 18.17
N PRO A 25 35.82 -14.86 17.05
CA PRO A 25 37.21 -15.11 16.72
C PRO A 25 37.87 -13.83 16.23
N ALA A 26 38.92 -13.40 16.93
CA ALA A 26 39.85 -12.38 16.47
C ALA A 26 40.67 -12.94 15.28
N ALA A 27 40.24 -12.63 14.06
CA ALA A 27 41.02 -12.89 12.86
C ALA A 27 42.07 -11.77 12.68
N THR A 28 43.31 -12.11 13.01
CA THR A 28 44.51 -11.37 12.60
C THR A 28 44.89 -11.79 11.19
N THR A 29 44.79 -10.88 10.22
CA THR A 29 45.57 -10.99 8.97
C THR A 29 46.13 -9.61 8.60
N ASP A 30 47.43 -9.47 8.83
CA ASP A 30 48.28 -8.45 8.24
C ASP A 30 48.28 -8.62 6.72
N SER A 31 47.76 -7.62 6.00
CA SER A 31 48.06 -7.46 4.59
C SER A 31 48.37 -6.00 4.30
N LYS A 32 49.65 -5.73 4.02
CA LYS A 32 50.19 -4.45 3.58
C LYS A 32 49.45 -3.98 2.32
N SER A 33 48.60 -2.97 2.48
CA SER A 33 48.02 -2.20 1.38
C SER A 33 49.07 -1.22 0.82
N PRO A 34 49.33 -1.20 -0.50
CA PRO A 34 50.25 -0.24 -1.10
C PRO A 34 49.66 1.17 -1.08
N SER A 35 50.51 2.11 -0.67
CA SER A 35 50.21 3.53 -0.48
C SER A 35 49.62 4.19 -1.76
N PRO A 36 48.49 4.91 -1.69
CA PRO A 36 47.93 5.61 -2.82
C PRO A 36 48.77 6.84 -3.20
N LYS A 37 49.09 6.92 -4.50
CA LYS A 37 49.81 8.02 -5.15
C LYS A 37 49.07 9.35 -4.94
N PRO A 38 49.75 10.48 -4.65
CA PRO A 38 49.07 11.75 -4.42
C PRO A 38 48.36 12.27 -5.67
N SER A 39 47.08 12.64 -5.53
CA SER A 39 46.33 13.33 -6.59
C SER A 39 46.92 14.72 -6.87
N PRO A 40 47.00 15.13 -8.16
CA PRO A 40 47.53 16.42 -8.53
C PRO A 40 46.62 17.58 -8.11
N LYS A 41 47.27 18.64 -7.61
CA LYS A 41 46.68 19.88 -7.10
C LYS A 41 45.90 20.60 -8.23
N PRO A 42 44.64 21.06 -7.99
CA PRO A 42 43.88 21.79 -8.99
C PRO A 42 44.57 23.10 -9.37
N SER A 43 44.72 23.35 -10.68
CA SER A 43 45.23 24.61 -11.20
C SER A 43 44.28 25.78 -10.90
N PRO A 44 44.82 26.99 -10.61
CA PRO A 44 44.02 28.16 -10.28
C PRO A 44 43.22 28.65 -11.50
N LYS A 45 41.94 28.93 -11.23
CA LYS A 45 40.98 29.47 -12.20
C LYS A 45 41.39 30.90 -12.60
N PRO A 46 41.49 31.24 -13.89
CA PRO A 46 41.88 32.58 -14.32
C PRO A 46 40.82 33.63 -13.94
N SER A 47 41.30 34.78 -13.47
CA SER A 47 40.47 35.93 -13.10
C SER A 47 39.66 36.46 -14.30
N PRO A 48 38.38 36.82 -14.11
CA PRO A 48 37.56 37.38 -15.17
C PRO A 48 38.05 38.76 -15.60
N LYS A 49 38.22 38.93 -16.92
CA LYS A 49 38.61 40.18 -17.60
C LYS A 49 37.54 41.27 -17.38
N PRO A 50 37.91 42.56 -17.24
CA PRO A 50 36.94 43.63 -17.07
C PRO A 50 36.04 43.80 -18.30
N SER A 51 34.72 43.81 -18.08
CA SER A 51 33.73 44.12 -19.11
C SER A 51 33.91 45.54 -19.65
N PRO A 52 33.85 45.75 -20.98
CA PRO A 52 33.93 47.07 -21.58
C PRO A 52 32.67 47.91 -21.29
N LYS A 53 32.89 49.20 -20.99
CA LYS A 53 31.84 50.22 -20.84
C LYS A 53 30.99 50.29 -22.11
N ARG A 54 29.67 50.10 -21.96
CA ARG A 54 28.69 50.31 -23.03
C ARG A 54 28.61 51.81 -23.41
N PRO A 55 28.50 52.16 -24.69
CA PRO A 55 28.21 53.52 -25.14
C PRO A 55 26.75 53.91 -24.86
N SER A 56 26.54 55.21 -24.60
CA SER A 56 25.26 55.85 -24.34
C SER A 56 24.21 55.60 -25.45
N PRO A 57 22.92 55.46 -25.12
CA PRO A 57 21.89 55.17 -26.11
C PRO A 57 21.52 56.40 -26.94
N LYS A 58 21.48 56.26 -28.27
CA LYS A 58 20.84 57.21 -29.19
C LYS A 58 19.30 57.15 -29.07
N PRO A 59 18.57 58.23 -29.43
CA PRO A 59 17.12 58.35 -29.26
C PRO A 59 16.34 57.32 -30.10
N LYS A 60 15.25 56.82 -29.49
CA LYS A 60 14.35 55.77 -29.99
C LYS A 60 13.58 56.20 -31.24
N SER A 61 13.50 55.34 -32.23
CA SER A 61 12.46 55.33 -33.27
C SER A 61 11.16 54.67 -32.73
N PRO A 62 9.99 54.97 -33.31
CA PRO A 62 8.69 54.59 -32.76
C PRO A 62 8.48 53.08 -32.81
N LYS A 63 8.23 52.48 -31.64
CA LYS A 63 8.02 51.04 -31.47
C LYS A 63 6.61 50.67 -31.97
N LYS A 64 6.53 49.75 -32.93
CA LYS A 64 5.28 49.08 -33.33
C LYS A 64 4.54 48.55 -32.10
N SER A 65 3.22 48.74 -32.10
CA SER A 65 2.29 48.36 -31.04
C SER A 65 2.53 46.92 -30.56
N PRO A 66 2.58 46.66 -29.24
CA PRO A 66 2.74 45.31 -28.71
C PRO A 66 1.55 44.43 -29.13
N LYS A 67 1.83 43.23 -29.64
CA LYS A 67 0.82 42.18 -29.75
C LYS A 67 0.14 41.97 -28.38
N PRO A 68 -1.19 41.77 -28.32
CA PRO A 68 -1.89 41.53 -27.06
C PRO A 68 -1.23 40.37 -26.31
N LYS A 69 -0.87 40.59 -25.04
CA LYS A 69 -0.44 39.51 -24.15
C LYS A 69 -1.62 38.53 -24.07
N LYS A 70 -1.38 37.24 -24.36
CA LYS A 70 -2.35 36.18 -24.05
C LYS A 70 -2.67 36.31 -22.56
N PHE A 71 -3.92 36.57 -22.23
CA PHE A 71 -4.37 36.53 -20.85
C PHE A 71 -4.08 35.13 -20.29
N PRO A 72 -3.63 35.01 -19.02
CA PRO A 72 -3.60 33.71 -18.37
C PRO A 72 -5.00 33.10 -18.44
N PRO A 73 -5.13 31.78 -18.67
CA PRO A 73 -6.43 31.13 -18.65
C PRO A 73 -7.13 31.48 -17.32
N PRO A 74 -8.45 31.72 -17.34
CA PRO A 74 -9.19 32.00 -16.12
C PRO A 74 -8.92 30.89 -15.09
N PRO A 75 -8.81 31.23 -13.79
CA PRO A 75 -8.57 30.24 -12.74
C PRO A 75 -9.62 29.13 -12.85
N ALA A 76 -9.16 27.87 -12.79
CA ALA A 76 -10.03 26.71 -12.83
C ALA A 76 -11.13 26.87 -11.77
N PHE A 77 -12.38 26.65 -12.16
CA PHE A 77 -13.52 26.75 -11.27
C PHE A 77 -13.44 25.60 -10.25
N ILE A 78 -12.96 25.88 -9.04
CA ILE A 78 -12.95 24.90 -7.95
C ILE A 78 -14.34 24.88 -7.33
N ARG A 79 -15.06 23.78 -7.50
CA ARG A 79 -16.32 23.52 -6.78
C ARG A 79 -15.99 22.63 -5.59
N ALA A 80 -16.22 23.11 -4.38
CA ALA A 80 -16.03 22.36 -3.14
C ALA A 80 -17.30 22.38 -2.30
N LYS A 81 -17.75 21.22 -1.81
CA LYS A 81 -18.88 21.08 -0.89
C LYS A 81 -18.77 19.76 -0.14
N ASN A 82 -19.27 19.69 1.10
CA ASN A 82 -19.35 18.45 1.86
C ASN A 82 -18.02 17.69 1.94
N GLY A 83 -16.92 18.41 2.11
CA GLY A 83 -15.60 17.82 2.21
C GLY A 83 -15.03 17.24 0.91
N ILE A 84 -15.64 17.47 -0.26
CA ILE A 84 -15.14 17.02 -1.56
C ILE A 84 -15.03 18.19 -2.55
N ARG A 85 -14.15 18.06 -3.56
CA ARG A 85 -13.99 19.06 -4.62
C ARG A 85 -13.59 18.47 -5.97
N LEU A 86 -13.85 19.24 -7.03
CA LEU A 86 -13.35 18.97 -8.38
C LEU A 86 -12.23 19.95 -8.76
N VAL A 87 -11.11 19.40 -9.23
CA VAL A 87 -9.93 20.16 -9.69
C VAL A 87 -9.49 19.73 -11.10
N ASP A 88 -8.67 20.55 -11.76
CA ASP A 88 -8.08 20.25 -13.09
C ASP A 88 -9.05 19.82 -14.20
N GLY A 89 -10.31 20.26 -14.11
CA GLY A 89 -11.32 20.03 -15.14
C GLY A 89 -12.06 21.31 -15.52
N SER A 90 -13.25 21.15 -16.09
CA SER A 90 -14.08 22.24 -16.58
C SER A 90 -15.53 22.06 -16.17
N GLY A 91 -16.10 23.06 -15.49
CA GLY A 91 -17.50 23.04 -15.08
C GLY A 91 -17.77 21.90 -14.08
N PRO A 92 -18.70 20.97 -14.38
CA PRO A 92 -19.04 19.86 -13.48
C PRO A 92 -18.15 18.62 -13.71
N ARG A 93 -16.99 18.78 -14.36
CA ARG A 93 -16.04 17.70 -14.65
C ARG A 93 -14.71 18.03 -14.00
N GLY A 94 -14.06 17.05 -13.40
CA GLY A 94 -12.72 17.22 -12.86
C GLY A 94 -12.20 16.01 -12.10
N ARG A 95 -10.95 16.11 -11.64
CA ARG A 95 -10.36 15.17 -10.70
C ARG A 95 -11.04 15.35 -9.34
N LEU A 96 -11.44 14.23 -8.76
CA LEU A 96 -12.05 14.20 -7.44
C LEU A 96 -10.96 14.25 -6.37
N GLU A 97 -11.09 15.21 -5.45
CA GLU A 97 -10.31 15.27 -4.23
C GLU A 97 -11.25 15.31 -3.02
N VAL A 98 -10.84 14.64 -1.94
CA VAL A 98 -11.54 14.63 -0.67
C VAL A 98 -10.69 15.32 0.39
N SER A 99 -11.36 15.93 1.35
CA SER A 99 -10.72 16.62 2.45
C SER A 99 -10.81 15.82 3.73
N SER A 100 -9.84 15.97 4.62
CA SER A 100 -9.85 15.38 5.95
C SER A 100 -9.14 16.29 6.94
N THR A 101 -9.54 16.19 8.20
CA THR A 101 -8.89 16.83 9.36
C THR A 101 -8.13 15.82 10.23
N ASP A 102 -8.00 14.57 9.78
CA ASP A 102 -7.27 13.53 10.51
C ASP A 102 -5.79 13.90 10.59
N GLY A 103 -5.24 13.95 11.81
CA GLY A 103 -3.90 14.50 12.06
C GLY A 103 -2.77 13.85 11.26
N TRP A 104 -2.90 12.57 10.89
CA TRP A 104 -1.88 11.90 10.07
C TRP A 104 -1.79 12.43 8.63
N LEU A 105 -2.81 13.14 8.14
CA LEU A 105 -2.80 13.81 6.83
C LEU A 105 -2.32 15.26 6.90
N THR A 106 -2.31 15.86 8.09
CA THR A 106 -2.10 17.30 8.26
C THR A 106 -0.81 17.63 9.01
N ASP A 107 0.17 16.73 8.98
CA ASP A 107 1.38 16.80 9.80
C ASP A 107 1.06 17.02 11.30
N TYR A 108 -0.06 16.45 11.75
CA TYR A 108 -0.63 16.53 13.09
C TYR A 108 -0.99 17.95 13.54
N VAL A 109 -1.26 18.86 12.59
CA VAL A 109 -1.83 20.17 12.90
C VAL A 109 -3.32 20.03 13.15
N ASP A 110 -3.74 20.23 14.39
CA ASP A 110 -5.14 20.13 14.81
C ASP A 110 -6.03 21.13 14.07
N GLY A 111 -7.18 20.67 13.58
CA GLY A 111 -8.13 21.45 12.78
C GLY A 111 -7.67 21.86 11.37
N ALA A 112 -6.45 21.53 10.95
CA ALA A 112 -6.03 21.75 9.57
C ALA A 112 -6.79 20.83 8.60
N VAL A 113 -7.04 21.30 7.38
CA VAL A 113 -7.75 20.54 6.34
C VAL A 113 -6.75 20.16 5.25
N ALA A 114 -6.51 18.86 5.07
CA ALA A 114 -5.73 18.33 3.97
C ALA A 114 -6.67 17.91 2.83
N TRP A 115 -6.28 18.16 1.57
CA TRP A 115 -6.98 17.70 0.38
C TRP A 115 -6.15 16.65 -0.34
N ARG A 116 -6.77 15.53 -0.70
CA ARG A 116 -6.11 14.39 -1.33
C ARG A 116 -6.90 13.89 -2.53
N PRO A 117 -6.24 13.57 -3.66
CA PRO A 117 -6.90 12.88 -4.76
C PRO A 117 -7.19 11.42 -4.41
N LEU A 118 -8.11 10.82 -5.16
CA LEU A 118 -8.45 9.41 -5.05
C LEU A 118 -7.81 8.60 -6.19
N CYS A 119 -7.33 7.40 -5.86
CA CYS A 119 -6.84 6.40 -6.80
C CYS A 119 -7.98 5.79 -7.60
N ALA A 120 -7.79 5.63 -8.91
CA ALA A 120 -8.67 4.84 -9.76
C ALA A 120 -8.35 3.33 -9.63
N SER A 121 -8.35 2.81 -8.40
CA SER A 121 -7.89 1.47 -8.01
C SER A 121 -8.84 0.32 -8.38
N GLY A 122 -9.95 0.61 -9.08
CA GLY A 122 -11.00 -0.35 -9.42
C GLY A 122 -12.11 -0.46 -8.37
N PHE A 123 -11.90 0.06 -7.15
CA PHE A 123 -12.94 0.13 -6.12
C PHE A 123 -13.88 1.34 -6.27
N PHE A 124 -13.50 2.30 -7.12
CA PHE A 124 -14.31 3.48 -7.41
C PHE A 124 -15.12 3.24 -8.69
N ASP A 125 -16.44 3.11 -8.54
CA ASP A 125 -17.38 2.82 -9.61
C ASP A 125 -18.35 3.99 -9.89
N ASP A 126 -19.27 3.81 -10.84
CA ASP A 126 -20.29 4.82 -11.18
C ASP A 126 -21.26 5.10 -10.02
N SER A 127 -21.51 4.12 -9.15
CA SER A 127 -22.33 4.31 -7.94
C SER A 127 -21.64 5.27 -6.95
N THR A 128 -20.34 5.07 -6.74
CA THR A 128 -19.53 5.97 -5.92
C THR A 128 -19.43 7.36 -6.57
N ALA A 129 -19.25 7.43 -7.90
CA ALA A 129 -19.28 8.69 -8.64
C ALA A 129 -20.62 9.44 -8.46
N GLN A 130 -21.74 8.71 -8.50
CA GLN A 130 -23.07 9.23 -8.25
C GLN A 130 -23.17 9.85 -6.84
N THR A 131 -22.75 9.14 -5.80
CA THR A 131 -22.71 9.66 -4.42
C THR A 131 -21.87 10.94 -4.31
N MET A 132 -20.69 10.96 -4.93
CA MET A 132 -19.82 12.15 -4.93
C MET A 132 -20.47 13.34 -5.63
N CYS A 133 -21.18 13.12 -6.73
CA CYS A 133 -21.89 14.18 -7.42
C CYS A 133 -23.08 14.71 -6.60
N GLU A 134 -23.80 13.85 -5.89
CA GLU A 134 -24.87 14.26 -4.97
C GLU A 134 -24.34 15.11 -3.80
N MET A 135 -23.18 14.76 -3.25
CA MET A 135 -22.49 15.58 -2.26
C MET A 135 -22.08 16.97 -2.81
N LEU A 136 -21.95 17.13 -4.13
CA LEU A 136 -21.73 18.42 -4.82
C LEU A 136 -23.04 19.11 -5.29
N ASP A 137 -24.21 18.65 -4.81
CA ASP A 137 -25.57 19.05 -5.20
C ASP A 137 -25.96 18.73 -6.66
N TYR A 138 -25.33 17.75 -7.29
CA TYR A 138 -25.78 17.27 -8.60
C TYR A 138 -26.74 16.08 -8.44
N LYS A 139 -27.57 15.86 -9.45
CA LYS A 139 -28.52 14.74 -9.46
C LYS A 139 -27.94 13.46 -10.05
N TYR A 140 -26.94 13.59 -10.91
CA TYR A 140 -26.33 12.48 -11.63
C TYR A 140 -24.81 12.60 -11.59
N GLY A 141 -24.14 11.47 -11.43
CA GLY A 141 -22.69 11.34 -11.48
C GLY A 141 -22.27 10.09 -12.24
N ARG A 142 -21.13 10.19 -12.94
CA ARG A 142 -20.47 9.05 -13.57
C ARG A 142 -18.96 9.24 -13.59
N LEU A 143 -18.22 8.16 -13.80
CA LEU A 143 -16.79 8.21 -14.06
C LEU A 143 -16.49 9.04 -15.31
N TYR A 144 -15.44 9.85 -15.21
CA TYR A 144 -14.98 10.71 -16.31
C TYR A 144 -13.47 10.62 -16.44
N TYR A 145 -13.03 10.05 -17.56
CA TYR A 145 -11.61 9.84 -17.82
C TYR A 145 -11.10 10.77 -18.91
N THR A 146 -10.10 11.57 -18.56
CA THR A 146 -9.22 12.23 -19.53
C THR A 146 -7.79 12.19 -19.02
N ALA A 147 -6.82 12.24 -19.94
CA ALA A 147 -5.42 12.26 -19.55
C ALA A 147 -5.08 13.43 -18.61
N GLN A 148 -5.73 14.59 -18.77
CA GLN A 148 -5.52 15.76 -17.92
C GLN A 148 -6.02 15.54 -16.48
N VAL A 149 -7.15 14.85 -16.34
CA VAL A 149 -7.78 14.59 -15.03
C VAL A 149 -7.08 13.43 -14.31
N ALA A 150 -6.76 12.35 -15.05
CA ALA A 150 -6.20 11.12 -14.50
C ALA A 150 -4.68 11.16 -14.30
N TYR A 151 -3.94 11.94 -15.12
CA TYR A 151 -2.48 12.08 -15.06
C TYR A 151 -2.10 13.57 -15.07
N PRO A 152 -2.08 14.22 -13.90
CA PRO A 152 -1.81 15.64 -13.84
C PRO A 152 -0.38 15.95 -14.33
N LYS A 153 -0.27 16.76 -15.39
CA LYS A 153 0.99 17.01 -16.13
C LYS A 153 2.04 17.84 -15.39
N SER A 154 1.73 18.36 -14.21
CA SER A 154 2.59 19.29 -13.49
C SER A 154 2.22 19.35 -12.02
N TYR A 155 2.43 18.26 -11.29
CA TYR A 155 2.56 18.41 -9.84
C TYR A 155 3.98 18.86 -9.53
N ASN A 156 4.09 20.00 -8.86
CA ASN A 156 5.35 20.39 -8.26
C ASN A 156 5.58 19.41 -7.11
N GLN A 157 6.30 18.31 -7.37
CA GLN A 157 6.46 17.19 -6.44
C GLN A 157 6.81 17.68 -5.03
N SER A 158 7.57 18.78 -4.89
CA SER A 158 7.94 19.34 -3.59
C SER A 158 6.77 19.79 -2.69
N GLU A 159 5.60 20.11 -3.25
CA GLU A 159 4.43 20.55 -2.48
C GLU A 159 3.60 19.37 -1.95
N TYR A 160 3.78 18.17 -2.54
CA TYR A 160 2.98 16.97 -2.26
C TYR A 160 3.84 15.70 -2.10
N ALA A 161 5.15 15.84 -1.88
CA ALA A 161 6.14 14.75 -1.92
C ALA A 161 5.97 13.70 -0.80
N SER A 162 5.09 13.93 0.17
CA SER A 162 4.88 13.07 1.33
C SER A 162 3.47 12.49 1.43
N GLU A 163 2.68 12.59 0.37
CA GLU A 163 1.23 12.73 0.55
C GLU A 163 0.38 11.70 -0.22
N ASP A 164 0.73 10.42 -0.28
CA ASP A 164 0.08 9.42 -1.14
C ASP A 164 -1.45 9.61 -1.35
N PRO A 165 -1.95 9.55 -2.60
CA PRO A 165 -3.38 9.56 -2.90
C PRO A 165 -4.16 8.55 -2.05
N LEU A 166 -5.43 8.85 -1.82
CA LEU A 166 -6.31 7.98 -1.06
C LEU A 166 -6.83 6.85 -1.94
N ASP A 167 -7.07 5.69 -1.34
CA ASP A 167 -7.74 4.56 -1.96
C ASP A 167 -8.97 4.18 -1.15
N TYR A 168 -9.85 3.40 -1.76
CA TYR A 168 -11.03 2.80 -1.16
C TYR A 168 -11.88 3.84 -0.43
N LEU A 169 -12.77 4.49 -1.16
CA LEU A 169 -13.76 5.41 -0.58
C LEU A 169 -15.06 4.65 -0.32
N SER A 170 -15.55 4.69 0.93
CA SER A 170 -16.84 4.11 1.30
C SER A 170 -17.72 5.17 1.94
N CYS A 171 -18.93 5.32 1.40
CA CYS A 171 -19.90 6.32 1.87
C CYS A 171 -21.20 5.65 2.34
N TYR A 172 -21.81 6.25 3.36
CA TYR A 172 -23.06 5.79 3.93
C TYR A 172 -24.03 6.98 3.97
N SER A 173 -25.30 6.73 3.62
CA SER A 173 -26.34 7.76 3.73
C SER A 173 -26.57 8.12 5.20
N ASN A 174 -26.62 9.41 5.49
CA ASN A 174 -26.98 9.93 6.80
C ASN A 174 -28.50 9.97 7.01
N SER A 175 -29.29 9.69 5.97
CA SER A 175 -30.74 9.55 6.12
C SER A 175 -31.00 8.33 7.00
N PRO A 176 -31.86 8.42 8.04
CA PRO A 176 -32.30 7.23 8.74
C PRO A 176 -32.83 6.25 7.67
N PRO A 177 -32.51 4.95 7.76
CA PRO A 177 -33.02 3.98 6.82
C PRO A 177 -34.53 4.21 6.76
N ILE A 178 -35.01 4.65 5.59
CA ILE A 178 -36.44 4.92 5.39
C ILE A 178 -37.08 3.56 5.65
N ASP A 179 -37.72 3.44 6.81
CA ASP A 179 -38.36 2.21 7.24
C ASP A 179 -39.13 1.66 6.05
N ASP A 180 -38.73 0.46 5.64
CA ASP A 180 -39.46 -0.40 4.72
C ASP A 180 -40.80 -0.74 5.39
N GLN A 181 -41.73 0.21 5.36
CA GLN A 181 -43.12 0.04 5.79
C GLN A 181 -43.89 -0.92 4.85
N SER A 182 -43.22 -1.53 3.87
CA SER A 182 -43.78 -2.56 2.99
C SER A 182 -43.45 -4.00 3.43
N GLY A 183 -42.59 -4.20 4.45
CA GLY A 183 -42.10 -5.52 4.86
C GLY A 183 -42.51 -5.97 6.27
N GLY A 184 -43.78 -5.92 6.63
CA GLY A 184 -44.26 -6.36 7.94
C GLY A 184 -43.97 -7.85 8.25
N ARG A 185 -42.90 -8.14 9.00
CA ARG A 185 -42.87 -9.26 9.97
C ARG A 185 -42.37 -8.79 11.32
N ARG A 186 -43.38 -8.35 12.07
CA ARG A 186 -43.52 -8.28 13.52
C ARG A 186 -42.72 -9.37 14.26
N MET A 187 -41.52 -9.05 14.74
CA MET A 187 -40.94 -9.74 15.90
C MET A 187 -41.63 -9.19 17.14
N LEU A 188 -42.66 -9.90 17.59
CA LEU A 188 -43.28 -9.67 18.89
C LEU A 188 -42.22 -9.87 19.97
N ARG A 189 -41.97 -8.80 20.74
CA ARG A 189 -41.44 -8.87 22.10
C ARG A 189 -42.30 -9.83 22.92
N THR A 190 -41.73 -10.94 23.36
CA THR A 190 -42.19 -11.70 24.52
C THR A 190 -41.32 -11.34 25.72
N GLY A 191 -41.96 -10.80 26.75
CA GLY A 191 -41.37 -10.63 28.07
C GLY A 191 -41.64 -11.83 28.99
N SER A 192 -41.18 -11.65 30.24
CA SER A 192 -41.20 -12.55 31.41
C SER A 192 -39.88 -13.32 31.56
N VAL A 193 -39.13 -13.21 32.67
CA VAL A 193 -39.57 -13.61 34.03
C VAL A 193 -39.08 -12.67 35.15
N ALA A 194 -39.99 -12.51 36.11
CA ALA A 194 -39.97 -11.98 37.48
C ALA A 194 -38.68 -12.27 38.32
N SER A 195 -38.17 -11.31 39.11
CA SER A 195 -38.51 -10.99 40.52
C SER A 195 -37.84 -11.84 41.60
N SER A 196 -36.81 -11.25 42.23
CA SER A 196 -36.55 -11.23 43.68
C SER A 196 -35.52 -10.08 43.88
N GLY A 197 -35.64 -9.11 44.78
CA GLY A 197 -36.22 -9.07 46.11
C GLY A 197 -35.06 -8.78 47.08
N GLY A 198 -34.84 -7.51 47.43
CA GLY A 198 -33.77 -7.14 48.38
C GLY A 198 -33.55 -5.64 48.51
N ALA A 199 -34.29 -5.00 49.40
CA ALA A 199 -34.06 -3.64 49.86
C ALA A 199 -32.98 -3.61 50.95
N ALA A 200 -32.07 -2.63 50.90
CA ALA A 200 -31.44 -2.05 52.08
C ALA A 200 -30.89 -0.66 51.74
N ALA A 201 -31.17 0.28 52.63
CA ALA A 201 -30.93 1.70 52.52
C ALA A 201 -29.61 2.13 53.17
N ALA A 202 -29.21 3.36 52.82
CA ALA A 202 -28.40 4.32 53.57
C ALA A 202 -26.94 3.96 53.90
N GLY A 203 -26.01 4.80 53.43
CA GLY A 203 -24.58 4.70 53.71
C GLY A 203 -23.78 5.83 53.08
N GLU A 204 -23.91 7.00 53.70
CA GLU A 204 -23.07 8.20 53.63
C GLU A 204 -21.56 7.84 53.69
N ALA A 205 -20.74 8.30 52.73
CA ALA A 205 -19.31 8.48 52.95
C ALA A 205 -18.70 9.45 51.91
N ALA A 206 -18.13 10.51 52.46
CA ALA A 206 -17.54 11.65 51.79
C ALA A 206 -16.26 11.31 50.99
N GLU A 207 -16.21 11.92 49.81
CA GLU A 207 -15.11 12.73 49.28
C GLU A 207 -13.87 12.87 50.18
N VAL A 208 -12.76 12.27 49.75
CA VAL A 208 -11.41 12.66 50.18
C VAL A 208 -10.67 13.19 48.95
N GLN A 209 -10.61 14.52 48.90
CA GLN A 209 -9.62 15.27 48.14
C GLN A 209 -8.25 14.96 48.72
N GLN A 210 -7.31 14.55 47.87
CA GLN A 210 -5.89 14.57 48.20
C GLN A 210 -5.17 15.38 47.13
N GLN A 211 -5.10 16.69 47.38
CA GLN A 211 -4.11 17.59 46.83
C GLN A 211 -2.80 17.37 47.59
N ASP A 212 -1.70 17.24 46.85
CA ASP A 212 -0.35 17.55 47.32
C ASP A 212 0.50 18.04 46.13
N PRO A 213 1.58 18.80 46.37
CA PRO A 213 1.88 20.01 45.63
C PRO A 213 3.07 19.85 44.68
N ALA A 214 3.17 20.83 43.80
CA ALA A 214 4.25 21.01 42.84
C ALA A 214 5.66 21.00 43.46
N VAL A 215 6.56 20.22 42.85
CA VAL A 215 7.98 20.56 42.74
C VAL A 215 8.44 20.18 41.33
N GLY A 216 8.93 21.18 40.60
CA GLY A 216 9.27 21.07 39.19
C GLY A 216 10.57 20.30 38.92
N ALA A 217 10.63 19.73 37.73
CA ALA A 217 11.88 19.40 37.05
C ALA A 217 11.66 19.40 35.54
N HIS A 218 12.53 20.12 34.85
CA HIS A 218 12.70 20.14 33.40
C HIS A 218 12.54 18.74 32.76
N ARG A 219 11.69 18.63 31.73
CA ARG A 219 11.71 17.48 30.82
C ARG A 219 11.74 17.94 29.36
N GLU A 220 12.97 18.16 28.93
CA GLU A 220 13.52 17.74 27.64
C GLU A 220 12.51 17.37 26.53
N LEU A 221 12.39 18.29 25.59
CA LEU A 221 12.02 18.02 24.21
C LEU A 221 13.08 17.08 23.60
N ARG A 222 12.84 15.77 23.60
CA ARG A 222 13.60 14.82 22.77
C ARG A 222 12.67 13.94 21.96
N GLY A 223 12.90 13.99 20.65
CA GLY A 223 12.10 13.42 19.59
C GLY A 223 11.75 11.95 19.84
N HIS A 224 10.45 11.70 19.92
CA HIS A 224 9.90 10.37 19.78
C HIS A 224 9.78 10.09 18.29
N ARG A 225 10.81 9.46 17.72
CA ARG A 225 10.61 8.63 16.53
C ARG A 225 9.63 7.54 16.96
N HIS A 226 8.39 7.67 16.50
CA HIS A 226 7.38 6.63 16.64
C HIS A 226 7.97 5.31 16.14
N GLY A 227 8.24 4.39 17.07
CA GLY A 227 8.43 2.99 16.74
C GLY A 227 7.16 2.55 16.01
N ARG A 228 7.29 2.37 14.70
CA ARG A 228 6.19 2.10 13.78
C ARG A 228 5.55 0.76 14.15
N SER A 229 4.43 0.84 14.84
CA SER A 229 3.54 -0.29 15.05
C SER A 229 2.86 -0.64 13.72
N LEU A 230 3.33 -1.72 13.09
CA LEU A 230 2.54 -2.75 12.39
C LEU A 230 1.32 -2.25 11.55
N ALA A 231 1.63 -1.72 10.36
CA ALA A 231 0.97 -1.85 9.05
C ALA A 231 -0.55 -2.12 8.94
N SER A 232 -1.40 -1.51 9.78
CA SER A 232 -2.80 -1.33 9.37
C SER A 232 -2.86 -0.17 8.37
N PRO A 233 -3.58 -0.31 7.22
CA PRO A 233 -3.77 0.80 6.30
C PRO A 233 -4.33 2.00 7.06
N LEU A 234 -3.69 3.16 6.94
CA LEU A 234 -4.18 4.38 7.58
C LEU A 234 -5.59 4.66 7.05
N ARG A 235 -6.55 4.78 7.97
CA ARG A 235 -7.94 5.11 7.65
C ARG A 235 -8.23 6.52 8.12
N GLY A 236 -9.07 7.22 7.38
CA GLY A 236 -9.53 8.56 7.72
C GLY A 236 -10.99 8.75 7.34
N ASN A 237 -11.55 9.86 7.80
CA ASN A 237 -12.90 10.30 7.47
C ASN A 237 -12.82 11.51 6.55
N VAL A 238 -13.73 11.57 5.58
CA VAL A 238 -13.94 12.79 4.80
C VAL A 238 -14.50 13.84 5.75
N ASN A 239 -13.99 15.07 5.69
CA ASN A 239 -14.46 16.20 6.49
C ASN A 239 -15.83 16.70 5.97
N THR A 240 -16.86 15.87 6.18
CA THR A 240 -18.24 16.16 5.83
C THR A 240 -18.92 16.90 6.99
N PRO A 241 -19.65 18.00 6.74
CA PRO A 241 -20.43 18.65 7.78
C PRO A 241 -21.61 17.76 8.22
N PRO A 242 -22.17 17.95 9.43
CA PRO A 242 -23.24 17.10 9.96
C PRO A 242 -24.50 17.02 9.08
N GLU A 243 -24.80 18.08 8.34
CA GLU A 243 -25.93 18.18 7.40
C GLU A 243 -25.66 17.53 6.04
N SER A 244 -24.46 17.00 5.80
CA SER A 244 -24.14 16.29 4.57
C SER A 244 -25.08 15.09 4.39
N PRO A 245 -25.56 14.83 3.16
CA PRO A 245 -26.40 13.65 2.89
C PRO A 245 -25.66 12.32 3.11
N TYR A 246 -24.33 12.37 3.10
CA TYR A 246 -23.46 11.20 3.26
C TYR A 246 -22.35 11.46 4.26
N SER A 247 -21.94 10.40 4.96
CA SER A 247 -20.68 10.31 5.70
C SER A 247 -19.77 9.33 4.98
N CYS A 248 -18.52 9.71 4.74
CA CYS A 248 -17.57 8.90 3.98
C CYS A 248 -16.29 8.63 4.78
N ASN A 249 -15.74 7.43 4.64
CA ASN A 249 -14.40 7.09 5.10
C ASN A 249 -13.55 6.63 3.92
N PHE A 250 -12.24 6.70 4.10
CA PHE A 250 -11.26 6.29 3.09
C PHE A 250 -10.08 5.57 3.73
N ARG A 251 -9.24 4.99 2.88
CA ARG A 251 -7.93 4.45 3.26
C ARG A 251 -6.83 5.17 2.50
N LEU A 252 -5.61 5.15 3.03
CA LEU A 252 -4.45 5.54 2.25
C LEU A 252 -4.26 4.55 1.09
N GLY A 253 -3.95 5.07 -0.09
CA GLY A 253 -3.84 4.29 -1.31
C GLY A 253 -2.44 3.92 -1.73
N ASP A 254 -2.37 2.94 -2.63
CA ASP A 254 -1.12 2.44 -3.20
C ASP A 254 -0.78 3.09 -4.56
N CYS A 255 -1.65 3.96 -5.11
CA CYS A 255 -1.34 4.64 -6.35
C CYS A 255 -0.45 5.86 -6.10
N THR A 256 0.49 6.12 -7.00
CA THR A 256 1.30 7.34 -6.94
C THR A 256 0.47 8.54 -7.43
N TYR A 257 0.93 9.76 -7.10
CA TYR A 257 0.34 11.00 -7.64
C TYR A 257 0.37 11.11 -9.17
N ASP A 258 1.21 10.30 -9.82
CA ASP A 258 1.26 10.23 -11.27
C ASP A 258 0.00 9.55 -11.84
N GLY A 259 -0.78 8.84 -11.01
CA GLY A 259 -2.07 8.28 -11.35
C GLY A 259 -2.05 6.78 -11.71
N PRO A 260 -3.18 6.23 -12.19
CA PRO A 260 -4.40 6.95 -12.57
C PRO A 260 -5.21 7.43 -11.35
N LEU A 261 -5.59 8.71 -11.38
CA LEU A 261 -6.47 9.33 -10.38
C LEU A 261 -7.94 9.34 -10.85
N VAL A 262 -8.88 9.37 -9.91
CA VAL A 262 -10.32 9.39 -10.19
C VAL A 262 -10.75 10.73 -10.76
N GLY A 263 -11.40 10.68 -11.92
CA GLY A 263 -12.17 11.78 -12.47
C GLY A 263 -13.65 11.47 -12.48
N ILE A 264 -14.47 12.48 -12.20
CA ILE A 264 -15.92 12.37 -12.28
C ILE A 264 -16.53 13.49 -13.13
N GLU A 265 -17.69 13.19 -13.70
CA GLU A 265 -18.57 14.14 -14.37
C GLU A 265 -19.90 14.15 -13.63
N CYS A 266 -20.35 15.34 -13.25
CA CYS A 266 -21.63 15.55 -12.59
C CYS A 266 -22.62 16.28 -13.51
N SER A 267 -23.92 16.06 -13.28
CA SER A 267 -24.97 16.68 -14.07
C SER A 267 -26.27 16.86 -13.28
N MET A 268 -27.02 17.91 -13.62
CA MET A 268 -28.38 18.13 -13.11
C MET A 268 -29.44 17.36 -13.90
N THR A 269 -29.08 16.91 -15.11
CA THR A 269 -29.91 16.10 -16.00
C THR A 269 -29.26 14.73 -16.19
N GLU A 270 -30.08 13.72 -16.46
CA GLU A 270 -29.58 12.38 -16.74
C GLU A 270 -28.55 12.41 -17.87
N PHE A 271 -27.48 11.62 -17.74
CA PHE A 271 -26.49 11.53 -18.80
C PHE A 271 -27.11 10.89 -20.04
N PRO A 272 -26.78 11.36 -21.25
CA PRO A 272 -27.08 10.56 -22.43
C PRO A 272 -26.41 9.19 -22.27
N PRO A 273 -27.02 8.12 -22.84
CA PRO A 273 -26.40 6.80 -22.87
C PRO A 273 -24.93 6.93 -23.26
N ALA A 274 -24.04 6.24 -22.54
CA ALA A 274 -22.63 6.26 -22.86
C ALA A 274 -22.48 5.92 -24.36
N PRO A 275 -21.66 6.68 -25.11
CA PRO A 275 -21.41 6.33 -26.50
C PRO A 275 -20.95 4.87 -26.53
N PRO A 276 -21.41 4.07 -27.52
CA PRO A 276 -20.99 2.68 -27.62
C PRO A 276 -19.46 2.64 -27.60
N PRO A 277 -18.86 1.65 -26.91
CA PRO A 277 -17.41 1.53 -26.85
C PRO A 277 -16.84 1.61 -28.27
N PRO A 278 -15.75 2.36 -28.49
CA PRO A 278 -15.17 2.49 -29.82
C PRO A 278 -14.96 1.10 -30.42
N PRO A 279 -15.24 0.91 -31.73
CA PRO A 279 -15.03 -0.38 -32.38
C PRO A 279 -13.61 -0.85 -32.11
N SER A 280 -13.47 -2.10 -31.66
CA SER A 280 -12.17 -2.67 -31.33
C SER A 280 -11.20 -2.40 -32.49
N PRO A 281 -9.99 -1.86 -32.22
CA PRO A 281 -9.03 -1.59 -33.28
C PRO A 281 -8.74 -2.86 -34.09
N PRO A 282 -8.42 -2.73 -35.40
CA PRO A 282 -8.10 -3.86 -36.24
C PRO A 282 -7.06 -4.73 -35.54
N SER A 283 -7.34 -6.04 -35.49
CA SER A 283 -6.61 -7.08 -34.77
C SER A 283 -5.13 -6.76 -34.67
N THR A 284 -4.71 -6.39 -33.47
CA THR A 284 -3.32 -6.10 -33.12
C THR A 284 -2.42 -7.28 -33.49
N PRO A 285 -1.12 -7.04 -33.73
CA PRO A 285 -0.12 -8.10 -33.81
C PRO A 285 -0.34 -9.13 -32.71
N SER A 286 -0.07 -10.41 -32.98
CA SER A 286 -0.20 -11.49 -32.00
C SER A 286 0.36 -11.02 -30.66
N ALA A 287 -0.48 -11.05 -29.63
CA ALA A 287 -0.14 -10.54 -28.32
C ALA A 287 1.19 -11.16 -27.86
N PRO A 288 2.06 -10.37 -27.18
CA PRO A 288 3.27 -10.92 -26.58
C PRO A 288 2.91 -12.17 -25.74
N PRO A 289 3.80 -13.16 -25.63
CA PRO A 289 3.57 -14.30 -24.76
C PRO A 289 3.16 -13.82 -23.36
N PRO A 290 2.12 -14.43 -22.74
CA PRO A 290 1.64 -14.03 -21.42
C PRO A 290 2.80 -13.93 -20.41
N LYS A 291 2.88 -12.83 -19.66
CA LYS A 291 3.90 -12.63 -18.61
C LYS A 291 3.80 -13.70 -17.52
N SER A 292 2.59 -14.23 -17.32
CA SER A 292 2.29 -15.39 -16.46
C SER A 292 3.06 -16.65 -16.86
N GLY A 293 3.56 -16.76 -18.10
CA GLY A 293 4.34 -17.93 -18.54
C GLY A 293 5.67 -18.14 -17.80
N LYS A 294 6.17 -17.12 -17.09
CA LYS A 294 7.44 -17.18 -16.35
C LYS A 294 7.28 -17.30 -14.82
N ILE A 295 6.04 -17.40 -14.33
CA ILE A 295 5.77 -17.69 -12.92
C ILE A 295 4.66 -18.74 -12.80
N ARG A 296 4.59 -19.44 -11.68
CA ARG A 296 3.49 -20.34 -11.37
C ARG A 296 3.04 -20.09 -9.94
N LEU A 297 1.73 -19.89 -9.80
CA LEU A 297 1.05 -19.93 -8.51
C LEU A 297 0.50 -21.34 -8.31
N ILE A 298 1.00 -22.02 -7.29
CA ILE A 298 0.57 -23.36 -6.91
C ILE A 298 -0.28 -23.21 -5.66
N GLY A 299 -1.59 -23.45 -5.80
CA GLY A 299 -2.53 -23.36 -4.69
C GLY A 299 -3.16 -21.97 -4.45
N GLY A 300 -3.60 -21.74 -3.21
CA GLY A 300 -4.23 -20.51 -2.75
C GLY A 300 -5.64 -20.26 -3.30
N SER A 301 -6.17 -19.06 -3.09
CA SER A 301 -7.56 -18.75 -3.50
C SER A 301 -7.78 -18.75 -5.01
N TYR A 302 -6.70 -18.69 -5.79
CA TYR A 302 -6.76 -18.87 -7.24
C TYR A 302 -7.05 -20.34 -7.61
N ARG A 303 -6.48 -21.30 -6.85
CA ARG A 303 -6.67 -22.75 -7.05
C ARG A 303 -6.61 -23.48 -5.71
N THR A 304 -7.73 -23.53 -5.01
CA THR A 304 -7.82 -23.99 -3.62
C THR A 304 -7.45 -25.47 -3.39
N SER A 305 -7.23 -26.25 -4.45
CA SER A 305 -6.88 -27.67 -4.40
C SER A 305 -5.41 -28.01 -4.65
N ASP A 306 -4.57 -27.02 -5.00
CA ASP A 306 -3.29 -27.32 -5.63
C ASP A 306 -2.08 -27.23 -4.67
N VAL A 307 -2.25 -26.74 -3.43
CA VAL A 307 -1.16 -26.77 -2.41
C VAL A 307 -0.92 -28.20 -1.97
N GLU A 308 0.34 -28.64 -1.97
CA GLU A 308 0.69 -29.99 -1.55
C GLU A 308 0.39 -30.23 -0.04
N PRO A 309 -0.18 -31.39 0.35
CA PRO A 309 -0.69 -31.58 1.71
C PRO A 309 0.33 -31.48 2.84
N ASN A 310 1.63 -31.67 2.57
CA ASN A 310 2.69 -31.56 3.56
C ASN A 310 3.25 -30.13 3.74
N LEU A 311 2.80 -29.17 2.94
CA LEU A 311 3.03 -27.75 3.20
C LEU A 311 1.97 -27.19 4.16
N CYS A 312 0.78 -27.79 4.16
CA CYS A 312 -0.28 -27.52 5.12
C CYS A 312 -0.02 -28.27 6.43
N ASN A 313 0.32 -27.53 7.49
CA ASN A 313 0.68 -28.14 8.77
C ASN A 313 -0.42 -29.09 9.31
N ASN A 314 0.00 -30.34 9.54
CA ASN A 314 -0.63 -31.37 10.38
C ASN A 314 -2.15 -31.61 10.26
N GLY A 315 -2.61 -31.97 9.06
CA GLY A 315 -3.84 -32.77 8.92
C GLY A 315 -5.16 -32.05 9.20
N THR A 316 -5.14 -30.73 9.39
CA THR A 316 -6.35 -29.90 9.38
C THR A 316 -6.39 -29.09 8.09
N ILE A 317 -7.03 -29.64 7.07
CA ILE A 317 -7.31 -29.00 5.77
C ILE A 317 -8.13 -27.70 5.94
N ASN A 318 -8.65 -27.45 7.14
CA ASN A 318 -9.45 -26.28 7.50
C ASN A 318 -8.62 -25.06 7.93
N TRP A 319 -7.29 -25.08 7.84
CA TRP A 319 -6.54 -23.84 8.04
C TRP A 319 -6.83 -22.88 6.89
N PRO A 320 -7.44 -21.70 7.16
CA PRO A 320 -7.78 -20.73 6.11
C PRO A 320 -6.55 -20.32 5.29
N ASP A 321 -5.36 -20.37 5.90
CA ASP A 321 -4.11 -20.03 5.25
C ASP A 321 -3.78 -20.96 4.06
N CYS A 322 -4.11 -22.26 4.14
CA CYS A 322 -3.91 -23.21 3.04
C CYS A 322 -4.85 -23.03 1.86
N GLN A 323 -6.05 -22.50 2.13
CA GLN A 323 -7.01 -22.20 1.07
C GLN A 323 -6.76 -20.83 0.46
N GLN A 324 -6.17 -19.91 1.22
CA GLN A 324 -5.95 -18.54 0.79
C GLN A 324 -4.60 -18.38 0.10
N TYR A 325 -3.50 -18.85 0.69
CA TYR A 325 -2.16 -18.57 0.18
C TYR A 325 -1.69 -19.66 -0.79
N GLY A 326 -1.08 -19.24 -1.90
CA GLY A 326 -0.37 -20.09 -2.85
C GLY A 326 1.13 -20.01 -2.66
N ARG A 327 1.85 -21.00 -3.17
CA ARG A 327 3.31 -20.98 -3.30
C ARG A 327 3.70 -20.40 -4.66
N VAL A 328 4.78 -19.62 -4.69
CA VAL A 328 5.30 -19.01 -5.92
C VAL A 328 6.49 -19.79 -6.44
N GLU A 329 6.44 -20.18 -7.72
CA GLU A 329 7.62 -20.60 -8.48
C GLU A 329 7.91 -19.60 -9.59
N VAL A 330 9.18 -19.34 -9.83
CA VAL A 330 9.66 -18.44 -10.87
C VAL A 330 10.56 -19.20 -11.83
N GLN A 331 10.42 -18.92 -13.13
CA GLN A 331 11.32 -19.46 -14.15
C GLN A 331 12.58 -18.61 -14.20
N VAL A 332 13.73 -19.23 -13.92
CA VAL A 332 15.04 -18.59 -13.82
C VAL A 332 16.12 -19.45 -14.50
N PRO A 333 17.20 -18.86 -15.04
CA PRO A 333 18.35 -19.63 -15.53
C PRO A 333 19.15 -20.23 -14.35
N ASP A 334 19.55 -21.49 -14.48
CA ASP A 334 20.53 -22.12 -13.59
C ASP A 334 21.97 -21.67 -13.90
N SER A 335 22.97 -22.21 -13.19
CA SER A 335 24.39 -21.89 -13.41
C SER A 335 24.92 -22.28 -14.80
N ASN A 336 24.20 -23.12 -15.54
CA ASN A 336 24.52 -23.53 -16.91
C ASN A 336 23.68 -22.76 -17.96
N GLY A 337 22.82 -21.83 -17.53
CA GLY A 337 21.92 -21.08 -18.39
C GLY A 337 20.63 -21.83 -18.78
N ASN A 338 20.36 -23.02 -18.23
CA ASN A 338 19.12 -23.74 -18.48
C ASN A 338 17.98 -23.12 -17.68
N LEU A 339 16.80 -22.97 -18.29
CA LEU A 339 15.62 -22.50 -17.58
C LEU A 339 15.07 -23.58 -16.65
N ILE A 340 15.04 -23.28 -15.35
CA ILE A 340 14.46 -24.12 -14.30
C ILE A 340 13.29 -23.42 -13.63
N TRP A 341 12.40 -24.19 -13.00
CA TRP A 341 11.40 -23.67 -12.08
C TRP A 341 12.01 -23.69 -10.68
N ALA A 342 12.15 -22.52 -10.07
CA ALA A 342 12.71 -22.36 -8.74
C ALA A 342 11.62 -21.86 -7.79
N PRO A 343 11.43 -22.45 -6.60
CA PRO A 343 10.58 -21.87 -5.57
C PRO A 343 11.17 -20.53 -5.14
N LEU A 344 10.31 -19.54 -4.93
CA LEU A 344 10.73 -18.22 -4.46
C LEU A 344 10.92 -18.26 -2.94
N CYS A 345 12.07 -17.79 -2.46
CA CYS A 345 12.36 -17.59 -1.06
C CYS A 345 11.76 -16.25 -0.56
N PRO A 346 11.36 -16.16 0.71
CA PRO A 346 10.84 -14.92 1.28
C PRO A 346 11.88 -13.79 1.24
N ALA A 347 11.41 -12.56 1.01
CA ALA A 347 12.25 -11.36 0.99
C ALA A 347 12.39 -10.80 2.42
N PHE A 348 13.62 -10.64 2.91
CA PHE A 348 13.87 -10.37 4.34
C PHE A 348 13.73 -8.91 4.79
N ASP A 349 13.53 -7.97 3.86
CA ASP A 349 13.64 -6.53 4.16
C ASP A 349 12.31 -5.78 4.27
N GLY A 350 11.18 -6.51 4.44
CA GLY A 350 9.86 -5.89 4.68
C GLY A 350 9.09 -5.49 3.42
N ASP A 351 9.62 -5.80 2.23
CA ASP A 351 8.98 -5.53 0.93
C ASP A 351 8.08 -6.67 0.43
N GLU A 352 7.71 -7.62 1.29
CA GLU A 352 6.93 -8.82 0.94
C GLU A 352 5.60 -8.47 0.26
N SER A 353 4.94 -7.40 0.69
CA SER A 353 3.69 -6.91 0.07
C SER A 353 3.90 -6.40 -1.36
N PHE A 354 5.01 -5.72 -1.64
CA PHE A 354 5.32 -5.26 -2.99
C PHE A 354 5.70 -6.42 -3.91
N VAL A 355 6.49 -7.37 -3.40
CA VAL A 355 6.80 -8.61 -4.13
C VAL A 355 5.52 -9.40 -4.42
N ALA A 356 4.62 -9.51 -3.44
CA ALA A 356 3.32 -10.15 -3.62
C ALA A 356 2.49 -9.45 -4.70
N ASP A 357 2.52 -8.12 -4.77
CA ASP A 357 1.80 -7.35 -5.78
C ASP A 357 2.38 -7.58 -7.19
N VAL A 358 3.70 -7.57 -7.34
CA VAL A 358 4.39 -7.90 -8.61
C VAL A 358 4.03 -9.33 -9.04
N VAL A 359 4.04 -10.30 -8.12
CA VAL A 359 3.67 -11.69 -8.39
C VAL A 359 2.23 -11.80 -8.85
N CYS A 360 1.28 -11.21 -8.14
CA CYS A 360 -0.13 -11.28 -8.51
C CYS A 360 -0.34 -10.60 -9.86
N LYS A 361 0.16 -9.37 -10.07
CA LYS A 361 0.09 -8.66 -11.36
C LYS A 361 0.62 -9.52 -12.50
N GLN A 362 1.79 -10.14 -12.33
CA GLN A 362 2.38 -11.00 -13.35
C GLN A 362 1.53 -12.26 -13.60
N ALA A 363 0.95 -12.86 -12.56
CA ALA A 363 0.18 -14.10 -12.67
C ALA A 363 -1.12 -13.91 -13.48
N PHE A 364 -1.64 -12.68 -13.46
CA PHE A 364 -2.85 -12.29 -14.19
C PHE A 364 -2.57 -11.48 -15.47
N ASP A 365 -1.31 -11.44 -15.93
CA ASP A 365 -0.89 -10.67 -17.11
C ASP A 365 -1.28 -9.18 -17.07
N TRP A 366 -1.16 -8.55 -15.90
CA TRP A 366 -1.33 -7.10 -15.76
C TRP A 366 -0.08 -6.34 -16.24
N PRO A 367 -0.17 -5.09 -16.79
CA PRO A 367 -1.37 -4.29 -17.07
C PRO A 367 -2.05 -4.59 -18.42
N ASP A 368 -1.61 -5.63 -19.13
CA ASP A 368 -2.13 -5.95 -20.46
C ASP A 368 -3.59 -6.46 -20.41
N LYS A 369 -4.05 -6.87 -19.23
CA LYS A 369 -5.46 -7.12 -18.89
C LYS A 369 -5.95 -6.08 -17.87
N PRO A 370 -7.26 -5.73 -17.88
CA PRO A 370 -7.84 -4.81 -16.89
C PRO A 370 -7.43 -5.26 -15.49
N LYS A 371 -6.91 -4.34 -14.64
CA LYS A 371 -6.53 -4.65 -13.25
C LYS A 371 -7.76 -5.24 -12.57
N PRO A 372 -7.81 -6.55 -12.30
CA PRO A 372 -8.76 -7.05 -11.34
C PRO A 372 -8.43 -6.38 -10.02
N SER A 373 -9.43 -5.96 -9.26
CA SER A 373 -9.23 -5.56 -7.88
C SER A 373 -8.59 -6.75 -7.17
N PHE A 374 -7.31 -6.68 -6.81
CA PHE A 374 -6.65 -7.75 -6.09
C PHE A 374 -6.54 -7.41 -4.62
N TYR A 375 -6.90 -8.35 -3.76
CA TYR A 375 -6.36 -8.34 -2.41
C TYR A 375 -5.02 -9.09 -2.44
N VAL A 376 -3.95 -8.36 -2.11
CA VAL A 376 -2.59 -8.86 -2.04
C VAL A 376 -2.18 -8.87 -0.59
N SER A 377 -1.74 -10.03 -0.10
CA SER A 377 -1.14 -10.15 1.22
C SER A 377 0.10 -11.03 1.11
N GLY A 378 1.26 -10.43 1.37
CA GLY A 378 2.39 -11.12 1.95
C GLY A 378 2.28 -10.89 3.45
N ASN A 379 1.68 -11.82 4.19
CA ASN A 379 1.49 -11.62 5.62
C ASN A 379 2.85 -11.84 6.32
N PRO A 380 3.50 -10.81 6.87
CA PRO A 380 4.80 -10.98 7.53
C PRO A 380 4.70 -11.83 8.80
N PHE A 381 3.48 -12.03 9.34
CA PHE A 381 3.21 -12.89 10.49
C PHE A 381 3.02 -14.36 10.10
N VAL A 382 2.81 -14.66 8.81
CA VAL A 382 2.87 -16.03 8.30
C VAL A 382 4.23 -16.18 7.64
N PRO A 383 5.19 -16.91 8.23
CA PRO A 383 6.58 -16.95 7.78
C PRO A 383 6.78 -17.59 6.40
N GLY A 384 5.73 -17.76 5.59
CA GLY A 384 5.73 -18.52 4.35
C GLY A 384 5.45 -20.00 4.57
N TRP A 385 5.64 -20.80 3.52
CA TRP A 385 5.51 -22.25 3.58
C TRP A 385 6.78 -22.88 4.14
N ALA A 386 6.71 -23.50 5.32
CA ALA A 386 7.84 -24.22 5.88
C ALA A 386 8.32 -25.33 4.93
N ILE A 387 9.62 -25.36 4.64
CA ILE A 387 10.21 -26.34 3.73
C ILE A 387 10.35 -27.68 4.48
N PRO A 388 9.67 -28.76 4.03
CA PRO A 388 9.76 -30.05 4.70
C PRO A 388 11.19 -30.58 4.73
N THR A 389 11.67 -30.97 5.92
CA THR A 389 12.99 -31.57 6.12
C THR A 389 12.95 -33.09 6.00
N SER A 390 11.81 -33.70 6.35
CA SER A 390 11.59 -35.14 6.26
C SER A 390 11.56 -35.64 4.80
N PRO A 391 12.06 -36.86 4.53
CA PRO A 391 11.94 -37.49 3.22
C PRO A 391 10.48 -37.57 2.76
N VAL A 392 10.25 -37.33 1.47
CA VAL A 392 8.90 -37.38 0.90
C VAL A 392 8.49 -38.82 0.63
N THR A 393 7.41 -39.26 1.28
CA THR A 393 6.88 -40.63 1.15
C THR A 393 5.66 -40.75 0.24
N LYS A 394 5.02 -39.63 -0.14
CA LYS A 394 3.82 -39.61 -0.99
C LYS A 394 4.06 -38.76 -2.24
N PRO A 395 3.65 -39.20 -3.45
CA PRO A 395 3.83 -38.41 -4.68
C PRO A 395 3.13 -37.06 -4.69
N SER A 396 2.02 -36.92 -3.94
CA SER A 396 1.24 -35.69 -3.78
C SER A 396 1.90 -34.64 -2.88
N ASN A 397 2.94 -35.00 -2.16
CA ASN A 397 3.63 -34.11 -1.24
C ASN A 397 4.68 -33.29 -1.98
N PHE A 398 4.85 -32.04 -1.56
CA PHE A 398 5.92 -31.17 -1.98
C PHE A 398 7.26 -31.83 -1.67
N ASN A 399 8.09 -31.97 -2.70
CA ASN A 399 9.40 -32.59 -2.62
C ASN A 399 10.50 -31.57 -2.93
N PRO A 400 11.18 -31.03 -1.91
CA PRO A 400 12.24 -30.05 -2.12
C PRO A 400 13.43 -30.62 -2.92
N ALA A 401 13.64 -31.94 -2.92
CA ALA A 401 14.72 -32.56 -3.67
C ALA A 401 14.47 -32.61 -5.20
N LYS A 402 13.25 -32.28 -5.68
CA LYS A 402 12.97 -32.15 -7.11
C LYS A 402 13.52 -30.87 -7.72
N TYR A 403 13.83 -29.88 -6.88
CA TYR A 403 14.31 -28.58 -7.33
C TYR A 403 15.83 -28.55 -7.37
N THR A 404 16.36 -28.14 -8.51
CA THR A 404 17.81 -27.94 -8.72
C THR A 404 18.26 -26.54 -8.34
N GLY A 405 17.33 -25.61 -8.12
CA GLY A 405 17.60 -24.25 -7.68
C GLY A 405 16.43 -23.60 -6.94
N TRP A 406 16.77 -22.58 -6.16
CA TRP A 406 15.86 -21.77 -5.35
C TRP A 406 16.17 -20.30 -5.64
N ALA A 407 15.14 -19.47 -5.80
CA ALA A 407 15.30 -18.09 -6.19
C ALA A 407 15.07 -17.16 -4.99
N SER A 408 15.96 -16.20 -4.79
CA SER A 408 15.82 -15.11 -3.81
C SER A 408 15.87 -13.77 -4.53
N ILE A 409 15.11 -12.78 -4.06
CA ILE A 409 15.22 -11.40 -4.53
C ILE A 409 16.33 -10.74 -3.71
N VAL A 410 17.36 -10.24 -4.37
CA VAL A 410 18.54 -9.61 -3.74
C VAL A 410 18.65 -8.12 -4.06
N GLY A 411 17.74 -7.58 -4.87
CA GLY A 411 17.75 -6.19 -5.31
C GLY A 411 16.69 -5.91 -6.39
N GLY A 412 16.82 -4.75 -7.02
CA GLY A 412 15.84 -4.21 -7.96
C GLY A 412 14.84 -3.25 -7.30
N ASP A 413 14.09 -2.53 -8.13
CA ASP A 413 13.05 -1.61 -7.68
C ASP A 413 11.66 -2.28 -7.82
N VAL A 414 11.14 -2.78 -6.69
CA VAL A 414 9.84 -3.45 -6.62
C VAL A 414 8.67 -2.54 -6.99
N THR A 415 8.85 -1.21 -6.96
CA THR A 415 7.78 -0.26 -7.29
C THR A 415 7.58 -0.09 -8.80
N THR A 416 8.63 -0.37 -9.59
CA THR A 416 8.60 -0.23 -11.05
C THR A 416 8.61 -1.57 -11.79
N ALA A 417 8.93 -2.67 -11.10
CA ALA A 417 8.91 -4.01 -11.67
C ALA A 417 7.51 -4.42 -12.16
N LEU A 418 7.42 -4.92 -13.39
CA LEU A 418 6.19 -5.46 -13.97
C LEU A 418 6.15 -6.99 -13.90
N ALA A 419 7.30 -7.61 -13.65
CA ALA A 419 7.49 -9.04 -13.46
C ALA A 419 8.60 -9.30 -12.43
N LEU A 420 8.60 -10.48 -11.81
CA LEU A 420 9.70 -10.91 -10.91
C LEU A 420 11.06 -10.91 -11.63
N GLN A 421 11.09 -11.16 -12.94
CA GLN A 421 12.31 -11.14 -13.73
C GLN A 421 12.90 -9.75 -13.95
N ASP A 422 12.16 -8.68 -13.61
CA ASP A 422 12.67 -7.31 -13.64
C ASP A 422 13.43 -6.96 -12.35
N LEU A 423 13.39 -7.84 -11.34
CA LEU A 423 14.12 -7.71 -10.08
C LEU A 423 15.47 -8.45 -10.16
N ASP A 424 16.39 -8.10 -9.26
CA ASP A 424 17.66 -8.81 -9.16
C ASP A 424 17.41 -10.14 -8.43
N LEU A 425 17.29 -11.22 -9.19
CA LEU A 425 17.10 -12.58 -8.67
C LEU A 425 18.45 -13.30 -8.53
N GLN A 426 18.70 -13.88 -7.36
CA GLN A 426 19.80 -14.80 -7.11
C GLN A 426 19.27 -16.24 -7.06
N VAL A 427 19.89 -17.15 -7.81
CA VAL A 427 19.56 -18.58 -7.78
C VAL A 427 20.63 -19.33 -7.00
N THR A 428 20.21 -20.11 -6.01
CA THR A 428 21.10 -20.97 -5.22
C THR A 428 20.71 -22.43 -5.35
N THR A 429 21.68 -23.35 -5.18
CA THR A 429 21.41 -24.80 -5.16
C THR A 429 20.90 -25.27 -3.80
N GLY A 430 21.12 -24.46 -2.76
CA GLY A 430 20.62 -24.68 -1.41
C GLY A 430 19.16 -24.27 -1.28
N ARG A 431 18.46 -24.84 -0.30
CA ARG A 431 17.11 -24.39 0.08
C ARG A 431 17.17 -22.94 0.61
N CYS A 432 16.04 -22.26 0.65
CA CYS A 432 15.93 -20.94 1.30
C CYS A 432 16.54 -20.99 2.71
N GLU A 433 17.45 -20.07 3.02
CA GLU A 433 18.20 -20.05 4.29
C GLU A 433 17.29 -19.96 5.51
N SER A 434 16.13 -19.34 5.34
CA SER A 434 15.10 -19.21 6.37
C SER A 434 14.38 -20.52 6.72
N GLY A 435 14.45 -21.53 5.84
CA GLY A 435 13.63 -22.72 5.93
C GLY A 435 12.18 -22.52 5.48
N TYR A 436 11.85 -21.39 4.86
CA TYR A 436 10.50 -21.09 4.35
C TYR A 436 10.51 -20.68 2.88
N MET A 437 9.40 -20.90 2.18
CA MET A 437 9.13 -20.40 0.82
C MET A 437 8.14 -19.25 0.87
N PHE A 438 8.28 -18.31 -0.05
CA PHE A 438 7.36 -17.20 -0.20
C PHE A 438 5.94 -17.72 -0.49
N SER A 439 4.98 -17.19 0.27
CA SER A 439 3.56 -17.45 0.09
C SER A 439 2.86 -16.15 -0.30
N VAL A 440 1.87 -16.27 -1.18
CA VAL A 440 1.12 -15.11 -1.67
C VAL A 440 -0.37 -15.41 -1.72
N TYR A 441 -1.17 -14.47 -1.24
CA TYR A 441 -2.60 -14.48 -1.47
C TYR A 441 -2.91 -13.53 -2.62
N CYS A 442 -3.40 -14.08 -3.74
CA CYS A 442 -3.94 -13.30 -4.84
C CYS A 442 -5.43 -13.62 -4.98
N GLN A 443 -6.28 -12.65 -4.64
CA GLN A 443 -7.73 -12.79 -4.82
C GLN A 443 -8.22 -11.76 -5.83
N ILE A 444 -8.90 -12.20 -6.90
CA ILE A 444 -9.70 -11.30 -7.73
C ILE A 444 -10.97 -10.96 -6.95
N ALA A 445 -11.13 -9.70 -6.55
CA ALA A 445 -12.44 -9.19 -6.17
C ALA A 445 -13.29 -9.13 -7.45
N VAL A 446 -14.36 -9.92 -7.43
CA VAL A 446 -15.32 -10.11 -8.52
C VAL A 446 -16.39 -9.03 -8.46
#